data_AF-A0A286EPB2-F1
#
_entry.id   AF-A0A286EPB2-F1
#
_cell.length_a   1.000
_cell.length_b   1.000
_cell.length_c   1.000
_cell.angle_alpha   90.00
_cell.angle_beta   90.00
_cell.angle_gamma   90.00
#
_symmetry.space_group_name_H-M   'P 1'
#
loop_
_entity.id
_entity.type
_entity.pdbx_description
1 polymer ?
#
loop_
_entity_poly.entity_id
_entity_poly.type
_entity_poly.pdbx_seq_one_letter_code
_entity_poly.pdbx_strand_id
1 'polypeptide(L)'
;MTHRVDTEELADVVARLRGFAGFVDERLETLEHRVNALGEAWRGDAATRHADAHARWLAAACELHCALIALQGAARTAQANYSTAIEVNVGMWR
;
A
#
# COMPACT_ATOMS: atom_id res chain seq x y z
N MET A 1 26.30 -9.11 0.08
CA MET A 1 25.80 -8.81 -1.28
C MET A 1 24.26 -8.89 -1.30
N THR A 2 23.58 -8.18 -0.38
CA THR A 2 22.14 -8.42 -0.09
C THR A 2 21.27 -7.16 -0.16
N HIS A 3 21.86 -5.96 -0.10
CA HIS A 3 21.11 -4.70 0.05
C HIS A 3 20.20 -4.30 -1.14
N ARG A 4 20.54 -4.72 -2.36
CA ARG A 4 19.70 -4.46 -3.55
C ARG A 4 18.44 -5.32 -3.55
N VAL A 5 18.54 -6.54 -3.00
CA VAL A 5 17.43 -7.49 -2.94
C VAL A 5 16.33 -6.98 -2.01
N ASP A 6 16.71 -6.45 -0.83
CA ASP A 6 15.74 -5.90 0.13
C ASP A 6 14.92 -4.72 -0.42
N THR A 7 15.50 -3.93 -1.32
CA THR A 7 14.83 -2.77 -1.93
C THR A 7 13.92 -3.16 -3.10
N GLU A 8 14.34 -4.15 -3.91
CA GLU A 8 13.51 -4.75 -4.95
C GLU A 8 12.31 -5.48 -4.33
N GLU A 9 12.53 -6.27 -3.29
CA GLU A 9 11.46 -7.00 -2.58
C GLU A 9 10.43 -6.05 -1.95
N LEU A 10 10.90 -4.95 -1.34
CA LEU A 10 9.98 -3.95 -0.81
C LEU A 10 9.17 -3.26 -1.91
N ALA A 11 9.79 -2.92 -3.05
CA ALA A 11 9.08 -2.34 -4.19
C ALA A 11 8.00 -3.29 -4.74
N ASP A 12 8.29 -4.59 -4.79
CA ASP A 12 7.34 -5.63 -5.21
C ASP A 12 6.17 -5.75 -4.24
N VAL A 13 6.41 -5.67 -2.92
CA VAL A 13 5.35 -5.66 -1.91
C VAL A 13 4.45 -4.43 -2.10
N VAL A 14 5.02 -3.25 -2.35
CA VAL A 14 4.24 -2.03 -2.63
C VAL A 14 3.39 -2.19 -3.89
N ALA A 15 3.96 -2.75 -4.96
CA ALA A 15 3.24 -2.98 -6.20
C ALA A 15 2.06 -3.96 -6.02
N ARG A 16 2.26 -5.07 -5.29
CA ARG A 16 1.21 -6.04 -4.98
C ARG A 16 0.09 -5.45 -4.14
N LEU A 17 0.42 -4.62 -3.14
CA LEU A 17 -0.59 -3.97 -2.30
C LEU A 17 -1.43 -2.95 -3.08
N ARG A 18 -0.80 -2.20 -3.99
CA ARG A 18 -1.52 -1.32 -4.92
C ARG A 18 -2.46 -2.09 -5.86
N GLY A 19 -1.99 -3.21 -6.42
CA GLY A 19 -2.82 -4.05 -7.28
C GLY A 19 -4.00 -4.67 -6.54
N PHE A 20 -3.78 -5.14 -5.31
CA PHE A 20 -4.86 -5.66 -4.47
C PHE A 20 -5.89 -4.58 -4.12
N ALA A 21 -5.44 -3.36 -3.83
CA ALA A 21 -6.33 -2.23 -3.59
C ALA A 21 -7.23 -1.97 -4.81
N GLY A 22 -6.65 -1.79 -6.00
CA GLY A 22 -7.43 -1.59 -7.23
C GLY A 22 -8.41 -2.72 -7.53
N PHE A 23 -8.01 -3.98 -7.29
CA PHE A 23 -8.92 -5.12 -7.42
C PHE A 23 -10.13 -5.01 -6.49
N VAL A 24 -9.94 -4.63 -5.22
CA VAL A 24 -11.05 -4.49 -4.28
C VAL A 24 -11.97 -3.33 -4.69
N ASP A 25 -11.41 -2.20 -5.12
CA ASP A 25 -12.19 -1.06 -5.64
C ASP A 25 -13.10 -1.46 -6.80
N GLU A 26 -12.54 -2.11 -7.82
CA GLU A 26 -13.33 -2.59 -8.97
C GLU A 26 -14.47 -3.53 -8.53
N ARG A 27 -14.23 -4.36 -7.51
CA ARG A 27 -15.26 -5.27 -6.97
C ARG A 27 -16.37 -4.53 -6.24
N LEU A 28 -16.04 -3.46 -5.50
CA LEU A 28 -17.00 -2.62 -4.80
C LEU A 28 -17.81 -1.78 -5.80
N GLU A 29 -17.15 -1.15 -6.78
CA GLU A 29 -17.83 -0.43 -7.88
C GLU A 29 -18.76 -1.35 -8.66
N THR A 30 -18.32 -2.57 -8.96
CA THR A 30 -19.16 -3.58 -9.62
C THR A 30 -20.38 -3.93 -8.77
N LEU A 31 -20.21 -4.04 -7.44
CA LEU A 31 -21.32 -4.28 -6.53
C LEU A 31 -22.28 -3.09 -6.54
N GLU A 32 -21.77 -1.87 -6.49
CA GLU A 32 -22.55 -0.63 -6.54
C GLU A 32 -23.34 -0.51 -7.84
N HIS A 33 -22.72 -0.79 -8.99
CA HIS A 33 -23.43 -0.80 -10.28
C HIS A 33 -24.57 -1.83 -10.31
N ARG A 34 -24.34 -3.02 -9.76
CA ARG A 34 -25.38 -4.06 -9.65
C ARG A 34 -26.51 -3.66 -8.70
N VAL A 35 -26.18 -2.99 -7.59
CA VAL A 35 -27.14 -2.46 -6.63
C VAL A 35 -27.98 -1.33 -7.24
N ASN A 36 -27.35 -0.38 -7.93
CA ASN A 36 -28.04 0.72 -8.60
C ASN A 36 -28.95 0.21 -9.73
N ALA A 37 -28.53 -0.85 -10.43
CA ALA A 37 -29.35 -1.52 -11.44
C ALA A 37 -30.59 -2.21 -10.85
N LEU A 38 -30.61 -2.55 -9.55
CA LEU A 38 -31.78 -3.13 -8.86
C LEU A 38 -32.87 -2.09 -8.50
N GLY A 39 -32.65 -0.80 -8.74
CA GLY A 39 -33.69 0.24 -8.69
C GLY A 39 -34.18 0.64 -7.27
N GLU A 40 -35.44 1.09 -7.16
CA GLU A 40 -36.08 1.58 -5.92
C GLU A 40 -36.07 0.60 -4.74
N ALA A 41 -35.88 -0.70 -5.00
CA ALA A 41 -35.85 -1.74 -3.98
C ALA A 41 -34.60 -1.70 -3.09
N TRP A 42 -33.51 -1.06 -3.54
CA TRP A 42 -32.27 -0.88 -2.76
C TRP A 42 -31.94 0.60 -2.55
N ARG A 43 -32.92 1.35 -2.02
CA ARG A 43 -32.68 2.67 -1.42
C ARG A 43 -32.71 2.54 0.10
N GLY A 44 -31.85 3.28 0.80
CA GLY A 44 -31.84 3.34 2.27
C GLY A 44 -30.55 2.81 2.91
N ASP A 45 -30.68 2.37 4.16
CA ASP A 45 -29.61 2.17 5.14
C ASP A 45 -28.46 1.25 4.65
N ALA A 46 -28.73 0.30 3.74
CA ALA A 46 -27.72 -0.57 3.15
C ALA A 46 -26.79 0.14 2.15
N ALA A 47 -27.31 1.10 1.37
CA ALA A 47 -26.51 1.91 0.44
C ALA A 47 -25.59 2.87 1.21
N THR A 48 -26.10 3.52 2.27
CA THR A 48 -25.32 4.38 3.15
C THR A 48 -24.19 3.61 3.86
N ARG A 49 -24.49 2.44 4.45
CA ARG A 49 -23.46 1.59 5.07
C ARG A 49 -22.38 1.14 4.09
N HIS A 50 -22.73 0.94 2.83
CA HIS A 50 -21.77 0.59 1.80
C HIS A 50 -20.86 1.76 1.46
N ALA A 51 -21.42 2.96 1.23
CA ALA A 51 -20.63 4.18 1.00
C ALA A 51 -19.67 4.46 2.17
N ASP A 52 -20.13 4.28 3.41
CA ASP A 52 -19.30 4.41 4.61
C ASP A 52 -18.21 3.34 4.69
N ALA A 53 -18.50 2.11 4.24
CA ALA A 53 -17.49 1.05 4.15
C ALA A 53 -16.43 1.38 3.08
N HIS A 54 -16.86 1.87 1.91
CA HIS A 54 -15.97 2.30 0.83
C HIS A 54 -15.07 3.47 1.27
N ALA A 55 -15.62 4.49 1.90
CA ALA A 55 -14.86 5.63 2.42
C ALA A 55 -13.82 5.22 3.47
N ARG A 56 -14.21 4.36 4.43
CA ARG A 56 -13.27 3.82 5.44
C ARG A 56 -12.17 2.99 4.80
N TRP A 57 -12.49 2.24 3.77
CA TRP A 57 -11.53 1.41 3.08
C TRP A 57 -10.53 2.26 2.29
N LEU A 58 -10.97 3.28 1.56
CA LEU A 58 -10.08 4.23 0.88
C LEU A 58 -9.12 4.91 1.86
N ALA A 59 -9.61 5.29 3.05
CA ALA A 59 -8.77 5.84 4.10
C ALA A 59 -7.69 4.83 4.55
N ALA A 60 -8.07 3.58 4.78
CA ALA A 60 -7.14 2.52 5.18
C ALA A 60 -6.11 2.19 4.06
N ALA A 61 -6.52 2.21 2.79
CA ALA A 61 -5.62 2.00 1.66
C ALA A 61 -4.58 3.13 1.55
N CYS A 62 -5.01 4.39 1.74
CA CYS A 62 -4.11 5.54 1.81
C CYS A 62 -3.14 5.42 2.99
N GLU A 63 -3.61 5.04 4.18
CA GLU A 63 -2.76 4.83 5.36
C GLU A 63 -1.71 3.76 5.12
N LEU A 64 -2.11 2.60 4.58
CA LEU A 64 -1.19 1.53 4.20
C LEU A 64 -0.16 2.02 3.17
N HIS A 65 -0.59 2.78 2.17
CA HIS A 65 0.32 3.32 1.17
C HIS A 65 1.36 4.27 1.78
N CYS A 66 0.93 5.17 2.66
CA CYS A 66 1.81 6.05 3.42
C CYS A 66 2.79 5.27 4.29
N ALA A 67 2.33 4.24 5.00
CA ALA A 67 3.17 3.38 5.83
C ALA A 67 4.25 2.65 5.00
N LEU A 68 3.90 2.19 3.80
CA LEU A 68 4.86 1.55 2.89
C LEU A 68 5.92 2.52 2.38
N ILE A 69 5.53 3.75 2.01
CA ILE A 69 6.49 4.79 1.63
C ILE A 69 7.43 5.09 2.80
N ALA A 70 6.90 5.19 4.02
CA ALA A 70 7.69 5.40 5.23
C ALA A 70 8.68 4.25 5.48
N LEU A 71 8.23 2.99 5.32
CA LEU A 71 9.08 1.80 5.39
C LEU A 71 10.19 1.83 4.34
N GLN A 72 9.89 2.24 3.11
CA GLN A 72 10.88 2.39 2.05
C GLN A 72 11.92 3.47 2.37
N GLY A 73 11.48 4.60 2.94
CA GLY A 73 12.38 5.63 3.45
C GLY A 73 13.30 5.09 4.55
N ALA A 74 12.73 4.42 5.56
CA ALA A 74 13.47 3.83 6.67
C ALA A 74 14.48 2.77 6.20
N ALA A 75 14.11 1.91 5.26
CA ALA A 75 14.99 0.92 4.66
C ALA A 75 16.17 1.56 3.92
N ARG A 76 15.94 2.64 3.15
CA ARG A 76 17.01 3.41 2.50
C ARG A 76 17.93 4.08 3.52
N THR A 77 17.40 4.67 4.57
CA THR A 77 18.21 5.27 5.65
C THR A 77 19.05 4.22 6.35
N ALA A 78 18.47 3.06 6.70
CA ALA A 78 19.21 1.96 7.30
C ALA A 78 20.33 1.49 6.37
N GLN A 79 20.05 1.33 5.08
CA GLN A 79 21.05 0.97 4.08
C GLN A 79 22.19 2.00 3.98
N ALA A 80 21.88 3.31 3.93
CA ALA A 80 22.88 4.38 3.88
C ALA A 80 23.79 4.37 5.11
N ASN A 81 23.21 4.12 6.30
CA ASN A 81 23.96 4.02 7.55
C ASN A 81 24.88 2.79 7.54
N TYR A 82 24.40 1.63 7.07
CA TYR A 82 25.22 0.42 6.94
C TYR A 82 26.33 0.57 5.89
N SER A 83 26.05 1.21 4.75
CA SER A 83 27.04 1.48 3.69
C SER A 83 28.14 2.41 4.18
N THR A 84 27.76 3.51 4.86
CA THR A 84 28.72 4.46 5.46
C THR A 84 29.56 3.78 6.53
N ALA A 85 28.96 2.95 7.39
CA ALA A 85 29.68 2.21 8.41
C ALA A 85 30.69 1.22 7.81
N ILE A 86 30.35 0.54 6.71
CA ILE A 86 31.26 -0.36 6.00
C ILE A 86 32.38 0.42 5.30
N GLU A 87 32.08 1.53 4.62
CA GLU A 87 33.12 2.37 3.99
C GLU A 87 34.10 2.96 5.00
N VAL A 88 33.58 3.44 6.14
CA VAL A 88 34.41 3.95 7.24
C VAL A 88 35.26 2.84 7.85
N ASN A 89 34.73 1.63 8.02
CA ASN A 89 35.52 0.50 8.53
C ASN A 89 36.59 0.08 7.53
N VAL A 90 36.25 -0.14 6.25
CA VAL A 90 37.22 -0.55 5.22
C VAL A 90 38.28 0.54 4.97
N GLY A 91 37.92 1.81 5.13
CA GLY A 91 38.86 2.94 5.09
C GLY A 91 39.80 3.03 6.29
N MET A 92 39.47 2.42 7.44
CA MET A 92 40.39 2.30 8.58
C MET A 92 41.42 1.18 8.42
N TRP A 93 41.15 0.20 7.56
CA TRP A 93 42.03 -0.96 7.32
C TRP A 93 42.80 -0.88 5.99
N ARG A 94 42.79 0.28 5.33
CA ARG A 94 43.70 0.65 4.23
C ARG A 94 44.65 1.75 4.71
#